data_AF-A0A7C7AA12-F1
#
_entry.id   AF-A0A7C7AA12-F1
#
_cell.length_a   1.000
_cell.length_b   1.000
_cell.length_c   1.000
_cell.angle_alpha   90.00
_cell.angle_beta   90.00
_cell.angle_gamma   90.00
#
_symmetry.space_group_name_H-M   'P 1'
#
loop_
_entity.id
_entity.type
_entity.pdbx_description
1 polymer ?
#
loop_
_entity_poly.entity_id
_entity_poly.type
_entity_poly.pdbx_seq_one_letter_code
_entity_poly.pdbx_strand_id
1 'polypeptide(L)' 'MGTHPILKSMIPVLEGIANTFGKNCEVALHDFSSPQNPIIAIINPHVTGREVGAPLPEAIL' A
#
# COMPACT_ATOMS: atom_id res chain seq x y z
N MET A 1 -12.62 -13.37 -3.30
CA MET A 1 -11.39 -13.29 -4.12
C MET A 1 -10.25 -12.96 -3.18
N GLY A 2 -9.24 -13.82 -3.09
CA GLY A 2 -8.05 -13.56 -2.27
C GLY A 2 -7.02 -12.78 -3.07
N THR A 3 -6.25 -11.93 -2.41
CA THR A 3 -5.12 -11.20 -2.99
C THR A 3 -4.15 -12.15 -3.71
N HIS A 4 -3.74 -11.79 -4.93
CA HIS A 4 -2.83 -12.64 -5.71
C HIS A 4 -1.49 -12.83 -4.97
N PRO A 5 -0.95 -14.06 -4.85
CA PRO A 5 0.27 -14.33 -4.08
C PRO A 5 1.47 -13.47 -4.47
N ILE A 6 1.61 -13.13 -5.75
CA ILE A 6 2.70 -12.29 -6.26
C ILE A 6 2.77 -10.92 -5.60
N LEU A 7 1.62 -10.36 -5.17
CA LEU A 7 1.58 -9.05 -4.55
C LEU A 7 2.23 -9.08 -3.16
N LYS A 8 2.18 -10.21 -2.45
CA LYS A 8 2.90 -10.35 -1.17
C LYS A 8 4.42 -10.29 -1.36
N SER A 9 4.92 -10.72 -2.51
CA SER A 9 6.35 -10.63 -2.85
C SER A 9 6.84 -9.18 -3.03
N MET A 10 5.93 -8.19 -3.07
CA MET A 10 6.28 -6.78 -3.15
C MET A 10 6.61 -6.15 -1.80
N ILE A 11 6.35 -6.82 -0.66
CA ILE A 11 6.62 -6.26 0.67
C ILE A 11 8.08 -5.76 0.84
N PRO A 12 9.13 -6.51 0.42
CA PRO A 12 10.50 -6.00 0.49
C PRO A 12 10.75 -4.74 -0.35
N VAL A 13 10.01 -4.57 -1.47
CA VAL A 13 10.09 -3.37 -2.29
C VAL A 13 9.47 -2.17 -1.56
N LEU A 14 8.34 -2.37 -0.87
CA LEU A 14 7.72 -1.33 -0.03
C LEU A 14 8.69 -0.88 1.07
N GLU A 15 9.33 -1.82 1.75
CA GLU A 15 10.35 -1.54 2.77
C GLU A 15 11.55 -0.78 2.18
N GLY A 16 12.04 -1.19 1.00
CA GLY A 16 13.14 -0.50 0.32
C GLY A 16 12.81 0.96 -0.03
N ILE A 17 11.60 1.21 -0.55
CA ILE A 17 11.14 2.58 -0.86
C ILE A 17 11.04 3.39 0.43
N ALA A 18 10.37 2.85 1.46
CA ALA A 18 10.21 3.54 2.74
C ALA A 18 11.55 3.86 3.41
N ASN A 19 12.51 2.93 3.37
CA ASN A 19 13.85 3.12 3.92
C ASN A 19 14.68 4.13 3.12
N THR A 20 14.42 4.28 1.82
CA THR A 20 15.10 5.26 0.97
C THR A 20 14.69 6.70 1.34
N PHE A 21 13.40 6.92 1.59
CA PHE A 21 12.86 8.26 1.89
C PHE A 21 12.70 8.55 3.39
N GLY A 22 12.79 7.53 4.24
CA GLY A 22 12.68 7.63 5.69
C GLY A 22 11.23 7.66 6.20
N LYS A 23 11.09 7.85 7.51
CA LYS A 23 9.81 7.69 8.25
C LYS A 23 8.65 8.57 7.75
N ASN A 24 8.93 9.70 7.09
CA ASN A 24 7.91 10.63 6.61
C ASN A 24 7.38 10.26 5.21
N CYS A 25 7.76 9.11 4.67
CA CYS A 25 7.25 8.57 3.40
C CYS A 25 6.39 7.34 3.68
N GLU A 26 5.11 7.43 3.32
CA GLU A 26 4.18 6.30 3.34
C GLU A 26 4.20 5.58 2.00
N VAL A 27 4.23 4.25 2.06
CA VAL A 27 4.18 3.40 0.86
C VAL A 27 3.03 2.43 1.02
N ALA A 28 2.07 2.49 0.11
CA ALA A 28 0.88 1.64 0.11
C ALA A 28 0.86 0.75 -1.14
N LEU A 29 0.63 -0.54 -0.96
CA LEU A 29 0.39 -1.49 -2.04
C LEU A 29 -1.11 -1.67 -2.22
N HIS A 30 -1.61 -1.42 -3.43
CA HIS A 30 -3.01 -1.56 -3.78
C HIS A 30 -3.24 -2.81 -4.65
N ASP A 31 -4.35 -3.51 -4.42
CA ASP A 31 -4.82 -4.60 -5.29
C ASP A 31 -5.93 -4.12 -6.23
N PHE A 32 -5.57 -3.88 -7.50
CA PHE A 32 -6.49 -3.41 -8.54
C PHE A 32 -7.39 -4.49 -9.15
N SER A 33 -7.29 -5.75 -8.69
CA SER A 33 -8.20 -6.81 -9.13
C SER A 33 -9.59 -6.72 -8.48
N SER A 34 -9.74 -5.92 -7.42
CA SER A 34 -11.00 -5.67 -6.72
C SER A 34 -11.54 -4.28 -7.08
N PRO A 35 -12.86 -4.10 -7.27
CA PRO A 35 -13.45 -2.78 -7.57
C PRO A 35 -13.12 -1.68 -6.56
N GLN A 36 -12.87 -2.04 -5.30
CA GLN A 36 -12.58 -1.10 -4.22
C GLN A 36 -11.09 -0.69 -4.18
N ASN A 37 -10.25 -1.37 -4.96
CA ASN A 37 -8.79 -1.18 -5.01
C ASN A 37 -8.16 -1.04 -3.61
N PRO A 38 -8.42 -1.97 -2.67
CA PRO A 38 -8.01 -1.79 -1.29
C PRO A 38 -6.50 -1.82 -1.14
N ILE A 39 -5.99 -1.10 -0.12
CA ILE A 39 -4.63 -1.30 0.37
C ILE A 39 -4.50 -2.72 0.92
N ILE A 40 -3.48 -3.46 0.48
CA ILE A 40 -3.16 -4.81 0.96
C ILE A 40 -1.89 -4.87 1.82
N ALA A 41 -1.05 -3.83 1.77
CA ALA A 41 0.10 -3.63 2.65
C ALA A 41 0.43 -2.13 2.72
N ILE A 42 0.88 -1.66 3.88
CA ILE A 42 1.24 -0.25 4.11
C ILE A 42 2.44 -0.13 5.04
N ILE A 43 3.37 0.77 4.72
CA ILE A 43 4.53 1.14 5.55
C ILE A 43 4.42 2.62 5.90
N ASN A 44 4.73 2.98 7.14
CA ASN A 44 4.58 4.32 7.71
C ASN A 44 3.15 4.92 7.62
N PRO A 45 2.08 4.19 8.04
CA PRO A 45 0.70 4.67 7.94
C PRO A 45 0.40 5.93 8.74
N HIS A 46 1.31 6.35 9.64
CA HIS A 46 1.16 7.58 10.43
C HIS A 46 1.23 8.87 9.59
N VAL A 47 1.70 8.80 8.33
CA VAL A 47 1.79 9.98 7.45
C VAL A 47 0.40 10.43 7.00
N THR A 48 -0.47 9.49 6.61
CA THR A 48 -1.84 9.82 6.16
C THR A 48 -2.94 9.33 7.11
N GLY A 49 -2.60 8.42 8.04
CA GLY A 49 -3.57 7.74 8.90
C GLY A 49 -4.33 6.61 8.20
N ARG A 50 -3.96 6.23 6.98
CA ARG A 50 -4.60 5.14 6.22
C ARG A 50 -4.18 3.77 6.75
N GLU A 51 -5.06 2.79 6.58
CA GLU A 51 -4.85 1.42 7.03
C GLU A 51 -5.08 0.41 5.90
N VAL A 52 -4.66 -0.84 6.12
CA VAL A 52 -4.98 -1.96 5.22
C VAL A 52 -6.50 -2.05 5.05
N GLY A 53 -6.97 -2.19 3.81
CA GLY A 53 -8.38 -2.17 3.45
C GLY A 53 -8.90 -0.79 3.03
N ALA A 54 -8.18 0.30 3.28
CA ALA A 54 -8.59 1.62 2.82
C ALA A 54 -8.66 1.68 1.28
N PRO A 55 -9.63 2.42 0.71
CA PRO A 55 -9.79 2.54 -0.75
C PRO A 55 -8.67 3.39 -1.37
N LEU A 56 -8.64 3.44 -2.70
CA LEU A 56 -7.75 4.34 -3.44
C LEU A 56 -7.97 5.80 -3.01
N PRO A 57 -6.92 6.63 -2.92
CA PRO A 57 -7.08 8.07 -2.68
C PRO A 57 -7.82 8.72 -3.85
N GLU A 58 -8.67 9.71 -3.55
CA GLU A 58 -9.42 10.47 -4.56
C GLU A 58 -8.50 11.19 -5.56
N ALA A 59 -7.31 11.63 -5.12
CA ALA A 59 -6.31 12.29 -5.97
C ALA A 59 -5.66 11.38 -7.04
N ILE A 60 -5.95 10.07 -7.02
CA ILE A 60 -5.43 9.08 -7.98
C ILE A 60 -6.54 8.57 -8.93
N LEU A 61 -7.79 9.02 -8.75
CA LEU A 61 -8.91 8.78 -9.67
C LEU A 61 -8.94 9.81 -10.80
#